data_AF-A0A8J2RM34-F1
#
_entry.id   AF-A0A8J2RM34-F1
#
_cell.length_a   1.000
_cell.length_b   1.000
_cell.length_c   1.000
_cell.angle_alpha   90.00
_cell.angle_beta   90.00
_cell.angle_gamma   90.00
#
_symmetry.space_group_name_H-M   'P 1'
#
loop_
_entity.id
_entity.type
_entity.pdbx_description
1 polymer ?
#
loop_
_entity_poly.entity_id
_entity_poly.type
_entity_poly.pdbx_seq_one_letter_code
_entity_poly.pdbx_strand_id
1 'polypeptide(L)'
;MNDLPSSELKSSDPLTDSASSVARDDKPPPTKVISSLQYGQVCVSIYESFQTTLNNKNIYFYSPIAQLNHLDVSNQVSPTQGILSIGFTIWNETVTDKVVQHLTQFLKEKVEPNQVKVFPFTSVRLTSKVQSVDFSLTNEWQTFDKTRTKIRLLLTCPTKQDCDQIKNQMRSNPKKFQHLRLEFNPKLNDDTCASSGVGIAQEDFSKQLEEAKQELWANFEAKLVKELKTFREVASENLEKTRNELTQTKTDLSHLTTKLNLSQKELDLIRNELIKMSSIDRTNEIVDIGQMPTSCADLEKMGHKLSGFFSVRGSKKMEMVYCNFYSNQNEKQKWIGYTDVKSAPVHFYVQRSSSFNTMGIPIPWDVAVVNEGNAMDLTTGKFTAPRPGIYFFSFTGLAEFPASSSSLVRLAVAVYWNGDRLGAGFVEESNTLENQNSPLNFQSTLNLKKNDQVWLQIDAVTSGDDSLYDDAFHYTHFTGFVLEEEIVDSLI
;
A
#
# COMPACT_ATOMS: atom_id res chain seq x y z
N MET A 1 -1.56 -81.94 -17.74
CA MET A 1 -1.69 -82.95 -18.80
C MET A 1 -2.77 -82.45 -19.73
N ASN A 2 -2.36 -82.02 -20.93
CA ASN A 2 -3.01 -82.19 -22.25
C ASN A 2 -4.50 -81.86 -22.39
N ASP A 3 -5.03 -81.22 -23.42
CA ASP A 3 -4.53 -80.69 -24.68
C ASP A 3 -5.70 -79.82 -25.21
N LEU A 4 -5.40 -78.78 -25.99
CA LEU A 4 -6.37 -78.13 -26.88
C LEU A 4 -6.73 -79.08 -28.05
N PRO A 5 -7.91 -78.93 -28.68
CA PRO A 5 -7.93 -78.19 -29.96
C PRO A 5 -9.22 -77.40 -30.31
N SER A 6 -8.99 -76.32 -31.09
CA SER A 6 -9.73 -75.69 -32.22
C SER A 6 -11.04 -76.33 -32.74
N SER A 7 -12.05 -75.67 -33.32
CA SER A 7 -12.29 -74.31 -33.88
C SER A 7 -13.74 -74.25 -34.41
N GLU A 8 -14.35 -73.05 -34.54
CA GLU A 8 -15.03 -72.52 -35.76
C GLU A 8 -16.23 -71.55 -35.55
N LEU A 9 -16.03 -70.32 -36.06
CA LEU A 9 -16.89 -69.44 -36.90
C LEU A 9 -18.17 -68.73 -36.38
N LYS A 10 -18.08 -67.38 -36.52
CA LYS A 10 -19.02 -66.34 -37.01
C LYS A 10 -19.96 -65.62 -36.03
N SER A 11 -19.72 -64.31 -35.87
CA SER A 11 -20.59 -63.26 -36.46
C SER A 11 -20.02 -61.82 -36.32
N SER A 12 -19.81 -61.18 -37.48
CA SER A 12 -20.00 -59.77 -37.86
C SER A 12 -19.79 -58.58 -36.88
N ASP A 13 -18.85 -57.72 -37.31
CA ASP A 13 -18.64 -56.25 -37.14
C ASP A 13 -19.90 -55.34 -37.05
N PRO A 14 -19.81 -54.00 -36.79
CA PRO A 14 -18.61 -53.12 -36.75
C PRO A 14 -18.55 -52.10 -35.59
N LEU A 15 -17.37 -51.51 -35.35
CA LEU A 15 -17.19 -50.05 -35.23
C LEU A 15 -15.70 -49.72 -34.96
N THR A 16 -15.10 -49.11 -35.96
CA THR A 16 -14.03 -48.08 -35.92
C THR A 16 -13.47 -47.71 -34.54
N ASP A 17 -12.17 -47.92 -34.32
CA ASP A 17 -11.27 -46.78 -34.21
C ASP A 17 -9.81 -47.16 -34.52
N SER A 18 -9.09 -46.10 -34.82
CA SER A 18 -7.90 -45.95 -35.63
C SER A 18 -6.58 -46.27 -34.91
N ALA A 19 -5.71 -46.89 -35.72
CA ALA A 19 -4.25 -46.72 -35.76
C ALA A 19 -3.48 -46.50 -34.44
N SER A 20 -2.85 -47.59 -34.01
CA SER A 20 -1.63 -47.55 -33.21
C SER A 20 -0.54 -46.67 -33.84
N SER A 21 0.14 -45.86 -33.04
CA SER A 21 1.57 -45.60 -33.27
C SER A 21 2.33 -45.40 -31.95
N VAL A 22 2.91 -46.51 -31.48
CA VAL A 22 4.27 -46.67 -30.96
C VAL A 22 4.86 -45.54 -30.11
N ALA A 23 4.95 -45.80 -28.80
CA ALA A 23 5.92 -45.18 -27.90
C ALA A 23 7.36 -45.52 -28.34
N ARG A 24 8.22 -44.50 -28.47
CA ARG A 24 9.67 -44.67 -28.65
C ARG A 24 10.39 -44.34 -27.35
N ASP A 25 11.05 -45.34 -26.77
CA ASP A 25 12.03 -45.18 -25.69
C ASP A 25 13.29 -44.44 -26.17
N ASP A 26 13.60 -43.34 -25.49
CA ASP A 26 14.88 -42.97 -24.87
C ASP A 26 16.20 -43.32 -25.59
N LYS A 27 16.42 -42.76 -26.78
CA LYS A 27 17.79 -42.43 -27.22
C LYS A 27 17.86 -40.96 -27.67
N PRO A 28 18.80 -40.15 -27.14
CA PRO A 28 18.92 -38.77 -27.54
C PRO A 28 19.19 -38.67 -29.05
N PRO A 29 18.63 -37.66 -29.75
CA PRO A 29 18.85 -37.49 -31.18
C PRO A 29 20.34 -37.32 -31.46
N PRO A 30 20.87 -37.86 -32.57
CA PRO A 30 22.24 -37.61 -32.97
C PRO A 30 22.40 -36.10 -33.24
N THR A 31 23.41 -35.50 -32.61
CA THR A 31 23.60 -34.05 -32.57
C THR A 31 25.09 -33.69 -32.65
N LYS A 32 25.41 -32.58 -33.32
CA LYS A 32 26.77 -32.03 -33.41
C LYS A 32 26.82 -30.66 -32.74
N VAL A 33 27.81 -30.40 -31.90
CA VAL A 33 28.04 -29.05 -31.33
C VAL A 33 28.40 -28.09 -32.48
N ILE A 34 27.68 -26.97 -32.57
CA ILE A 34 27.87 -25.96 -33.62
C ILE A 34 28.26 -24.59 -33.08
N SER A 35 27.90 -24.29 -31.83
CA SER A 35 28.20 -23.01 -31.19
C SER A 35 28.01 -23.11 -29.67
N SER A 36 28.49 -22.10 -28.95
CA SER A 36 28.19 -21.90 -27.54
C SER A 36 27.81 -20.44 -27.28
N LEU A 37 27.01 -20.23 -26.24
CA LEU A 37 26.51 -18.93 -25.80
C LEU A 37 26.79 -18.75 -24.32
N GLN A 38 27.34 -17.60 -23.93
CA GLN A 38 27.41 -17.21 -22.51
C GLN A 38 26.12 -16.52 -22.08
N TYR A 39 25.45 -17.07 -21.08
CA TYR A 39 24.25 -16.51 -20.46
C TYR A 39 24.52 -16.29 -18.96
N GLY A 40 24.81 -15.03 -18.60
CA GLY A 40 25.34 -14.70 -17.28
C GLY A 40 26.68 -15.43 -17.05
N GLN A 41 26.77 -16.23 -15.99
CA GLN A 41 27.95 -17.05 -15.68
C GLN A 41 27.86 -18.50 -16.19
N VAL A 42 26.88 -18.81 -17.06
CA VAL A 42 26.65 -20.15 -17.60
C VAL A 42 26.98 -20.20 -19.09
N CYS A 43 27.81 -21.17 -19.46
CA CYS A 43 28.04 -21.56 -20.84
C CYS A 43 26.92 -22.51 -21.29
N VAL A 44 26.20 -22.14 -22.35
CA VAL A 44 25.13 -22.91 -22.97
C VAL A 44 25.62 -23.45 -24.31
N SER A 45 25.64 -24.76 -24.45
CA SER A 45 26.11 -25.43 -25.66
C SER A 45 24.96 -25.61 -26.63
N ILE A 46 25.18 -25.32 -27.91
CA ILE A 46 24.17 -25.39 -28.95
C ILE A 46 24.56 -26.46 -29.97
N TYR A 47 23.60 -27.31 -30.25
CA TYR A 47 23.72 -28.49 -31.07
C TYR A 47 22.79 -28.41 -32.28
N GLU A 48 23.29 -28.83 -33.43
CA GLU A 48 22.45 -29.08 -34.59
C GLU A 48 21.98 -30.53 -34.58
N SER A 49 20.68 -30.73 -34.79
CA SER A 49 20.10 -32.04 -35.00
C SER A 49 20.12 -32.41 -36.48
N PHE A 50 20.32 -33.69 -36.76
CA PHE A 50 20.05 -34.23 -38.10
C PHE A 50 18.55 -34.37 -38.41
N GLN A 51 17.66 -33.91 -37.52
CA GLN A 51 16.22 -33.85 -37.73
C GLN A 51 15.80 -32.50 -38.32
N THR A 52 14.87 -32.55 -39.27
CA THR A 52 14.24 -31.37 -39.89
C THR A 52 12.76 -31.26 -39.53
N THR A 53 12.23 -30.04 -39.55
CA THR A 53 10.80 -29.75 -39.37
C THR A 53 10.00 -30.07 -40.64
N LEU A 54 8.66 -30.01 -40.58
CA LEU A 54 7.76 -30.22 -41.74
C LEU A 54 8.11 -29.33 -42.96
N ASN A 55 8.78 -28.20 -42.73
CA ASN A 55 9.20 -27.25 -43.77
C ASN A 55 10.68 -27.40 -44.17
N ASN A 56 11.29 -28.56 -43.89
CA ASN A 56 12.67 -28.91 -44.24
C ASN A 56 13.76 -28.03 -43.60
N LYS A 57 13.43 -27.33 -42.50
CA LYS A 57 14.40 -26.54 -41.73
C LYS A 57 15.03 -27.34 -40.60
N ASN A 58 16.31 -27.12 -40.32
CA ASN A 58 17.06 -27.79 -39.25
C ASN A 58 16.47 -27.46 -37.87
N ILE A 59 16.54 -28.45 -36.96
CA ILE A 59 16.19 -28.31 -35.54
C ILE A 59 17.48 -28.16 -34.75
N TYR A 60 17.52 -27.16 -33.87
CA TYR A 60 18.63 -26.89 -32.97
C TYR A 60 18.24 -27.26 -31.54
N PHE A 61 19.17 -27.86 -30.81
CA PHE A 61 19.03 -28.14 -29.40
C PHE A 61 20.03 -27.32 -28.61
N TYR A 62 19.71 -26.93 -27.39
CA TYR A 62 20.69 -26.37 -26.46
C TYR A 62 20.72 -27.15 -25.14
N SER A 63 21.87 -27.14 -24.48
CA SER A 63 22.09 -27.84 -23.22
C SER A 63 21.12 -27.32 -22.13
N PRO A 64 20.49 -28.19 -21.33
CA PRO A 64 19.63 -27.74 -20.23
C PRO A 64 20.39 -26.84 -19.26
N ILE A 65 19.70 -25.85 -18.74
CA ILE A 65 20.23 -24.90 -17.77
C ILE A 65 19.34 -24.86 -16.53
N ALA A 66 20.00 -24.82 -15.38
CA ALA A 66 19.34 -24.62 -14.11
C ALA A 66 20.01 -23.48 -13.33
N GLN A 67 19.29 -22.92 -12.39
CA GLN A 67 19.77 -21.86 -11.53
C GLN A 67 19.65 -22.28 -10.08
N LEU A 68 20.71 -22.09 -9.28
CA LEU A 68 20.65 -22.31 -7.85
C LEU A 68 19.77 -21.23 -7.22
N ASN A 69 18.69 -21.65 -6.56
CA ASN A 69 17.85 -20.75 -5.78
C ASN A 69 18.41 -20.64 -4.35
N HIS A 70 19.29 -19.67 -4.15
CA HIS A 70 19.97 -19.41 -2.88
C HIS A 70 19.03 -19.09 -1.70
N LEU A 71 17.76 -18.74 -1.97
CA LEU A 71 16.75 -18.50 -0.94
C LEU A 71 15.94 -19.77 -0.62
N ASP A 72 15.78 -20.68 -1.59
CA ASP A 72 15.08 -21.96 -1.44
C ASP A 72 16.01 -23.03 -0.88
N VAL A 73 16.47 -22.80 0.35
CA VAL A 73 17.37 -23.69 1.09
C VAL A 73 16.73 -23.99 2.44
N SER A 74 16.56 -25.27 2.76
CA SER A 74 15.84 -25.74 3.95
C SER A 74 16.47 -26.99 4.55
N ASN A 75 16.43 -27.12 5.88
CA ASN A 75 16.91 -28.33 6.55
C ASN A 75 15.86 -29.43 6.47
N GLN A 76 16.32 -30.66 6.34
CA GLN A 76 15.51 -31.89 6.44
C GLN A 76 15.73 -32.53 7.81
N VAL A 77 14.71 -33.23 8.32
CA VAL A 77 14.78 -33.89 9.63
C VAL A 77 15.51 -35.22 9.48
N SER A 78 16.64 -35.38 10.20
CA SER A 78 17.38 -36.64 10.28
C SER A 78 17.97 -36.82 11.69
N PRO A 79 17.92 -38.04 12.27
CA PRO A 79 18.27 -38.30 13.67
C PRO A 79 19.78 -38.35 13.96
N THR A 80 20.65 -38.53 12.96
CA THR A 80 22.10 -38.75 13.16
C THR A 80 23.01 -37.86 12.32
N GLN A 81 22.50 -37.24 11.25
CA GLN A 81 23.28 -36.38 10.33
C GLN A 81 22.44 -35.16 9.95
N GLY A 82 23.10 -34.04 9.63
CA GLY A 82 22.41 -32.88 9.05
C GLY A 82 22.10 -33.14 7.58
N ILE A 83 20.87 -32.88 7.12
CA ILE A 83 20.53 -32.94 5.70
C ILE A 83 19.98 -31.58 5.29
N LEU A 84 20.54 -31.01 4.22
CA LEU A 84 20.10 -29.74 3.66
C LEU A 84 19.54 -29.97 2.26
N SER A 85 18.33 -29.48 2.05
CA SER A 85 17.63 -29.48 0.77
C SER A 85 17.83 -28.13 0.09
N ILE A 86 18.44 -28.14 -1.09
CA ILE A 86 18.68 -26.95 -1.91
C ILE A 86 17.83 -26.97 -3.18
N GLY A 87 17.19 -25.86 -3.49
CA GLY A 87 16.33 -25.69 -4.66
C GLY A 87 17.10 -25.19 -5.88
N PHE A 88 16.78 -25.76 -7.04
CA PHE A 88 17.18 -25.27 -8.35
C PHE A 88 15.96 -25.00 -9.21
N THR A 89 16.01 -23.93 -9.99
CA THR A 89 14.99 -23.58 -10.98
C THR A 89 15.52 -23.89 -12.38
N ILE A 90 14.78 -24.64 -13.19
CA ILE A 90 15.11 -24.88 -14.60
C ILE A 90 14.80 -23.61 -15.40
N TRP A 91 15.80 -23.10 -16.14
CA TRP A 91 15.77 -21.78 -16.78
C TRP A 91 15.67 -21.83 -18.32
N ASN A 92 15.34 -23.00 -18.84
CA ASN A 92 15.33 -23.27 -20.27
C ASN A 92 14.49 -22.25 -21.08
N GLU A 93 13.23 -22.02 -20.70
CA GLU A 93 12.34 -21.12 -21.45
C GLU A 93 12.91 -19.71 -21.59
N THR A 94 13.44 -19.14 -20.50
CA THR A 94 14.04 -17.80 -20.45
C THR A 94 15.30 -17.65 -21.31
N VAL A 95 15.99 -18.76 -21.61
CA VAL A 95 17.23 -18.77 -22.41
C VAL A 95 16.94 -18.99 -23.90
N THR A 96 15.77 -19.53 -24.24
CA THR A 96 15.42 -19.93 -25.61
C THR A 96 15.50 -18.76 -26.58
N ASP A 97 14.96 -17.59 -26.22
CA ASP A 97 14.99 -16.40 -27.09
C ASP A 97 16.42 -15.89 -27.36
N LYS A 98 17.29 -15.93 -26.35
CA LYS A 98 18.71 -15.54 -26.52
C LYS A 98 19.45 -16.53 -27.42
N VAL A 99 19.13 -17.83 -27.34
CA VAL A 99 19.68 -18.86 -28.24
C VAL A 99 19.18 -18.65 -29.67
N VAL A 100 17.90 -18.33 -29.89
CA VAL A 100 17.33 -18.03 -31.21
C VAL A 100 18.01 -16.80 -31.83
N GLN A 101 18.20 -15.74 -31.05
CA GLN A 101 18.89 -14.53 -31.50
C GLN A 101 20.35 -14.81 -31.86
N HIS A 102 21.08 -15.53 -31.00
CA HIS A 102 22.46 -15.92 -31.23
C HIS A 102 22.61 -16.77 -32.50
N LEU A 103 21.74 -17.77 -32.68
CA LEU A 103 21.75 -18.62 -33.87
C LEU A 103 21.40 -17.85 -35.14
N THR A 104 20.42 -16.94 -35.09
CA THR A 104 20.07 -16.09 -36.24
C THR A 104 21.25 -15.25 -36.70
N GLN A 105 22.01 -14.70 -35.74
CA GLN A 105 23.21 -13.92 -36.03
C GLN A 105 24.37 -14.80 -36.51
N PHE A 106 24.60 -15.93 -35.87
CA PHE A 106 25.72 -16.84 -36.15
C PHE A 106 25.56 -17.51 -37.53
N LEU A 107 24.36 -17.98 -37.85
CA LEU A 107 24.04 -18.65 -39.12
C LEU A 107 23.74 -17.66 -40.25
N LYS A 108 23.47 -16.39 -39.93
CA LYS A 108 23.04 -15.34 -40.88
C LYS A 108 21.75 -15.72 -41.63
N GLU A 109 20.92 -16.54 -41.02
CA GLU A 109 19.61 -16.96 -41.51
C GLU A 109 18.57 -16.80 -40.40
N LYS A 110 17.32 -16.49 -40.75
CA LYS A 110 16.24 -16.38 -39.77
C LYS A 110 15.93 -17.74 -39.14
N VAL A 111 16.25 -17.90 -37.85
CA VAL A 111 15.87 -19.05 -37.05
C VAL A 111 14.58 -18.73 -36.30
N GLU A 112 13.54 -19.54 -36.47
CA GLU A 112 12.28 -19.38 -35.77
C GLU A 112 12.32 -20.06 -34.39
N PRO A 113 11.58 -19.55 -33.37
CA PRO A 113 11.58 -20.13 -32.03
C PRO A 113 11.22 -21.62 -31.96
N ASN A 114 10.32 -22.09 -32.83
CA ASN A 114 9.91 -23.49 -32.89
C ASN A 114 11.00 -24.46 -33.41
N GLN A 115 12.09 -23.92 -33.98
CA GLN A 115 13.26 -24.69 -34.42
C GLN A 115 14.25 -24.93 -33.28
N VAL A 116 14.14 -24.21 -32.16
CA VAL A 116 15.07 -24.31 -31.03
C VAL A 116 14.40 -25.03 -29.88
N LYS A 117 15.04 -26.09 -29.36
CA LYS A 117 14.50 -26.93 -28.28
C LYS A 117 15.53 -27.18 -27.20
N VAL A 118 15.06 -27.44 -25.99
CA VAL A 118 15.93 -27.97 -24.93
C VAL A 118 16.34 -29.38 -25.28
N PHE A 119 17.61 -29.72 -25.11
CA PHE A 119 18.06 -31.09 -25.23
C PHE A 119 17.36 -31.99 -24.19
N PRO A 120 16.72 -33.10 -24.60
CA PRO A 120 15.91 -33.89 -23.70
C PRO A 120 16.77 -34.57 -22.62
N PHE A 121 16.28 -34.54 -21.38
CA PHE A 121 16.86 -35.24 -20.24
C PHE A 121 15.76 -35.86 -19.36
N THR A 122 16.11 -36.88 -18.60
CA THR A 122 15.18 -37.65 -17.76
C THR A 122 15.57 -37.66 -16.28
N SER A 123 16.85 -37.42 -15.99
CA SER A 123 17.36 -37.39 -14.62
C SER A 123 18.45 -36.35 -14.47
N VAL A 124 18.61 -35.88 -13.23
CA VAL A 124 19.64 -34.91 -12.85
C VAL A 124 20.34 -35.36 -11.58
N ARG A 125 21.58 -34.94 -11.38
CA ARG A 125 22.26 -35.06 -10.09
C ARG A 125 23.03 -33.80 -9.75
N LEU A 126 23.19 -33.56 -8.45
CA LEU A 126 24.05 -32.53 -7.93
C LEU A 126 25.50 -33.02 -7.96
N THR A 127 26.40 -32.21 -8.51
CA THR A 127 27.84 -32.43 -8.51
C THR A 127 28.57 -31.18 -8.06
N SER A 128 29.85 -31.32 -7.75
CA SER A 128 30.71 -30.20 -7.41
C SER A 128 32.07 -30.34 -8.08
N LYS A 129 32.64 -29.21 -8.53
CA LYS A 129 34.03 -29.14 -8.98
C LYS A 129 35.05 -29.01 -7.86
N VAL A 130 34.60 -28.67 -6.65
CA VAL A 130 35.45 -28.45 -5.48
C VAL A 130 35.04 -29.43 -4.39
N GLN A 131 36.01 -30.11 -3.78
CA GLN A 131 35.73 -30.93 -2.61
C GLN A 131 35.49 -30.00 -1.41
N SER A 132 34.31 -30.10 -0.79
CA SER A 132 33.98 -29.36 0.42
C SER A 132 34.31 -30.20 1.65
N VAL A 133 34.84 -29.57 2.69
CA VAL A 133 35.02 -30.18 4.02
C VAL A 133 33.77 -30.00 4.90
N ASP A 134 32.90 -29.05 4.54
CA ASP A 134 31.74 -28.66 5.34
C ASP A 134 30.49 -29.50 4.99
N PHE A 135 30.44 -30.08 3.80
CA PHE A 135 29.34 -30.93 3.35
C PHE A 135 29.77 -31.98 2.32
N SER A 136 29.01 -33.06 2.23
CA SER A 136 29.12 -34.09 1.20
C SER A 136 27.89 -34.11 0.29
N LEU A 137 28.10 -34.50 -0.96
CA LEU A 137 27.03 -34.67 -1.95
C LEU A 137 26.67 -36.15 -2.05
N THR A 138 25.37 -36.45 -2.16
CA THR A 138 24.90 -37.84 -2.35
C THR A 138 25.31 -38.41 -3.72
N ASN A 139 25.50 -37.53 -4.72
CA ASN A 139 25.86 -37.87 -6.12
C ASN A 139 24.88 -38.86 -6.80
N GLU A 140 23.66 -38.98 -6.28
CA GLU A 140 22.62 -39.86 -6.80
C GLU A 140 21.84 -39.21 -7.95
N TRP A 141 21.49 -40.01 -8.95
CA TRP A 141 20.59 -39.59 -10.03
C TRP A 141 19.16 -39.53 -9.52
N GLN A 142 18.53 -38.38 -9.69
CA GLN A 142 17.12 -38.18 -9.38
C GLN A 142 16.33 -38.01 -10.68
N THR A 143 15.24 -38.75 -10.81
CA THR A 143 14.32 -38.61 -11.93
C THR A 143 13.70 -37.22 -11.92
N PHE A 144 13.70 -36.57 -13.09
CA PHE A 144 13.15 -35.23 -13.25
C PHE A 144 11.79 -35.30 -13.95
N ASP A 145 10.78 -34.80 -13.25
CA ASP A 145 9.43 -34.60 -13.80
C ASP A 145 9.43 -33.36 -14.70
N LYS A 146 9.25 -33.58 -16.01
CA LYS A 146 9.26 -32.52 -17.04
C LYS A 146 8.15 -31.47 -16.86
N THR A 147 7.14 -31.75 -16.04
CA THR A 147 6.08 -30.79 -15.73
C THR A 147 6.49 -29.79 -14.63
N ARG A 148 7.61 -30.04 -13.94
CA ARG A 148 8.10 -29.18 -12.86
C ARG A 148 9.19 -28.26 -13.35
N THR A 149 9.16 -27.01 -12.90
CA THR A 149 10.22 -26.02 -13.16
C THR A 149 11.24 -25.93 -12.02
N LYS A 150 11.02 -26.68 -10.94
CA LYS A 150 11.88 -26.69 -9.74
C LYS A 150 12.29 -28.11 -9.38
N ILE A 151 13.55 -28.27 -8.98
CA ILE A 151 14.08 -29.51 -8.42
C ILE A 151 14.81 -29.23 -7.12
N ARG A 152 14.63 -30.12 -6.13
CA ARG A 152 15.36 -30.06 -4.86
C ARG A 152 16.34 -31.20 -4.78
N LEU A 153 17.56 -30.88 -4.39
CA LEU A 153 18.65 -31.83 -4.25
C LEU A 153 19.21 -31.75 -2.83
N LEU A 154 19.75 -32.88 -2.36
CA LEU A 154 20.18 -33.02 -0.99
C LEU A 154 21.69 -32.94 -0.89
N LEU A 155 22.16 -32.30 0.17
CA LEU A 155 23.53 -32.36 0.66
C LEU A 155 23.54 -32.75 2.13
N THR A 156 24.58 -33.46 2.54
CA THR A 156 24.71 -34.01 3.89
C THR A 156 25.81 -33.25 4.63
N CYS A 157 25.52 -32.80 5.85
CA CYS A 157 26.47 -32.13 6.72
C CYS A 157 26.83 -33.04 7.91
N PRO A 158 28.04 -32.90 8.48
CA PRO A 158 28.46 -33.69 9.64
C PRO A 158 27.49 -33.57 10.82
N THR A 159 27.03 -32.35 11.11
CA THR A 159 26.01 -32.08 12.13
C THR A 159 24.87 -31.20 11.61
N LYS A 160 23.77 -31.12 12.37
CA LYS A 160 22.66 -30.20 12.08
C LYS A 160 23.10 -28.74 12.10
N GLN A 161 23.99 -28.38 13.04
CA GLN A 161 24.49 -27.01 13.18
C GLN A 161 25.34 -26.59 11.97
N ASP A 162 26.08 -27.51 11.37
CA ASP A 162 26.85 -27.25 10.14
C ASP A 162 25.92 -26.96 8.96
N CYS A 163 24.81 -27.70 8.83
CA CYS A 163 23.79 -27.42 7.82
C CYS A 163 23.12 -26.05 8.02
N ASP A 164 22.86 -25.63 9.27
CA ASP A 164 22.34 -24.29 9.56
C ASP A 164 23.33 -23.19 9.14
N GLN A 165 24.64 -23.39 9.38
CA GLN A 165 25.67 -22.47 8.93
C GLN A 165 25.74 -22.40 7.40
N ILE A 166 25.75 -23.54 6.71
CA ILE A 166 25.79 -23.60 5.24
C ILE A 166 24.55 -22.94 4.64
N LYS A 167 23.35 -23.20 5.19
CA LYS A 167 22.10 -22.55 4.79
C LYS A 167 22.20 -21.03 4.87
N ASN A 168 22.70 -20.51 5.98
CA ASN A 168 22.85 -19.07 6.18
C ASN A 168 23.92 -18.48 5.24
N GLN A 169 25.01 -19.20 4.98
CA GLN A 169 26.02 -18.79 4.02
C GLN A 169 25.50 -18.78 2.58
N MET A 170 24.69 -19.77 2.19
CA MET A 170 24.08 -19.80 0.86
C MET A 170 23.17 -18.59 0.64
N ARG A 171 22.38 -18.22 1.66
CA ARG A 171 21.50 -17.04 1.61
C ARG A 171 22.26 -15.72 1.58
N SER A 172 23.29 -15.58 2.40
CA SER A 172 24.02 -14.30 2.57
C SER A 172 25.15 -14.09 1.57
N ASN A 173 25.77 -15.16 1.08
CA ASN A 173 26.90 -15.09 0.14
C ASN A 173 26.83 -16.22 -0.92
N PRO A 174 25.84 -16.16 -1.83
CA PRO A 174 25.59 -17.22 -2.78
C PRO A 174 26.76 -17.49 -3.74
N LYS A 175 27.59 -16.48 -4.03
CA LYS A 175 28.77 -16.61 -4.92
C LYS A 175 29.76 -17.69 -4.46
N LYS A 176 29.86 -17.96 -3.16
CA LYS A 176 30.71 -19.06 -2.64
C LYS A 176 30.28 -20.44 -3.15
N PHE A 177 29.02 -20.62 -3.55
CA PHE A 177 28.44 -21.91 -3.93
C PHE A 177 28.34 -22.10 -5.46
N GLN A 178 28.98 -21.26 -6.26
CA GLN A 178 29.03 -21.38 -7.73
C GLN A 178 29.71 -22.66 -8.24
N HIS A 179 30.46 -23.34 -7.38
CA HIS A 179 31.10 -24.61 -7.70
C HIS A 179 30.11 -25.79 -7.72
N LEU A 180 28.90 -25.64 -7.17
CA LEU A 180 27.80 -26.61 -7.24
C LEU A 180 27.13 -26.58 -8.61
N ARG A 181 26.90 -27.76 -9.19
CA ARG A 181 26.43 -27.91 -10.57
C ARG A 181 25.43 -29.05 -10.72
N LEU A 182 24.57 -28.95 -11.73
CA LEU A 182 23.72 -30.05 -12.13
C LEU A 182 24.34 -30.78 -13.32
N GLU A 183 24.48 -32.09 -13.22
CA GLU A 183 24.64 -32.94 -14.39
C GLU A 183 23.28 -33.45 -14.84
N PHE A 184 23.05 -33.44 -16.14
CA PHE A 184 21.83 -33.92 -16.78
C PHE A 184 22.12 -35.23 -17.53
N ASN A 185 21.19 -36.17 -17.49
CA ASN A 185 21.28 -37.46 -18.17
C ASN A 185 20.22 -37.57 -19.26
N PRO A 186 20.58 -37.90 -20.52
CA PRO A 186 21.90 -38.31 -21.01
C PRO A 186 22.97 -37.20 -20.99
N LYS A 187 24.21 -37.59 -20.64
CA LYS A 187 25.36 -36.68 -20.61
C LYS A 187 25.75 -36.31 -22.04
N LEU A 188 25.90 -35.01 -22.29
CA LEU A 188 26.38 -34.48 -23.56
C LEU A 188 27.91 -34.52 -23.56
N ASN A 189 28.51 -35.14 -24.57
CA ASN A 189 29.94 -35.06 -24.81
C ASN A 189 30.24 -33.68 -25.38
N ASP A 190 30.72 -32.78 -24.52
CA ASP A 190 31.06 -31.42 -24.91
C ASP A 190 32.39 -31.00 -24.30
N ASP A 191 33.40 -30.83 -25.17
CA ASP A 191 34.71 -30.29 -24.80
C ASP A 191 34.72 -28.75 -24.85
N THR A 192 33.68 -28.11 -25.39
CA THR A 192 33.63 -26.64 -25.60
C THR A 192 33.09 -25.87 -24.40
N CYS A 193 32.05 -26.37 -23.72
CA CYS A 193 31.65 -25.89 -22.39
C CYS A 193 31.99 -26.99 -21.36
N ALA A 194 33.07 -26.84 -20.58
CA ALA A 194 33.42 -27.75 -19.48
C ALA A 194 32.45 -27.67 -18.26
N SER A 195 31.19 -27.33 -18.49
CA SER A 195 30.15 -27.07 -17.50
C SER A 195 28.77 -26.98 -18.15
N SER A 196 27.93 -28.00 -18.00
CA SER A 196 26.46 -27.81 -18.04
C SER A 196 26.13 -26.88 -16.87
N GLY A 197 25.86 -25.61 -17.15
CA GLY A 197 26.06 -24.55 -16.15
C GLY A 197 24.88 -24.33 -15.21
N VAL A 198 25.25 -23.93 -13.98
CA VAL A 198 24.35 -23.39 -12.97
C VAL A 198 24.69 -21.92 -12.78
N GLY A 199 23.70 -21.05 -12.98
CA GLY A 199 23.84 -19.62 -12.72
C GLY A 199 23.39 -19.27 -11.31
N ILE A 200 23.83 -18.12 -10.79
CA ILE A 200 23.26 -17.49 -9.60
C ILE A 200 22.52 -16.22 -10.03
N ALA A 201 21.33 -16.00 -9.49
CA ALA A 201 20.51 -14.81 -9.77
C ALA A 201 21.19 -13.55 -9.24
N GLN A 202 22.07 -12.93 -10.02
CA GLN A 202 22.52 -11.57 -9.72
C GLN A 202 22.75 -10.68 -10.94
N GLU A 203 22.66 -11.18 -12.17
CA GLU A 203 23.09 -10.41 -13.37
C GLU A 203 21.98 -9.86 -14.28
N ASP A 204 20.69 -10.11 -14.06
CA ASP A 204 19.62 -9.51 -14.91
C ASP A 204 18.77 -8.44 -14.19
N PHE A 205 18.75 -8.41 -12.85
CA PHE A 205 17.93 -7.44 -12.12
C PHE A 205 18.56 -6.04 -12.12
N SER A 206 19.89 -5.92 -12.13
CA SER A 206 20.59 -4.64 -12.10
C SER A 206 20.42 -3.85 -13.40
N LYS A 207 20.44 -4.53 -14.55
CA LYS A 207 20.26 -3.87 -15.85
C LYS A 207 18.80 -3.43 -16.07
N GLN A 208 17.84 -4.31 -15.76
CA GLN A 208 16.42 -3.96 -15.79
C GLN A 208 16.06 -2.87 -14.78
N LEU A 209 16.69 -2.87 -13.59
CA LEU A 209 16.50 -1.81 -12.59
C LEU A 209 17.05 -0.47 -13.06
N GLU A 210 18.20 -0.43 -13.75
CA GLU A 210 18.73 0.84 -14.25
C GLU A 210 18.00 1.36 -15.50
N GLU A 211 17.56 0.47 -16.39
CA GLU A 211 16.69 0.86 -17.52
C GLU A 211 15.33 1.36 -17.01
N ALA A 212 14.72 0.66 -16.04
CA ALA A 212 13.47 1.10 -15.41
C ALA A 212 13.65 2.41 -14.64
N LYS A 213 14.78 2.62 -13.95
CA LYS A 213 15.09 3.90 -13.29
C LYS A 213 15.24 5.04 -14.29
N GLN A 214 15.93 4.83 -15.41
CA GLN A 214 16.08 5.86 -16.44
C GLN A 214 14.74 6.24 -17.07
N GLU A 215 13.89 5.26 -17.35
CA GLU A 215 12.55 5.50 -17.89
C GLU A 215 11.64 6.21 -16.87
N LEU A 216 11.70 5.81 -15.59
CA LEU A 216 10.97 6.50 -14.52
C LEU A 216 11.43 7.95 -14.36
N TRP A 217 12.74 8.19 -14.39
CA TRP A 217 13.31 9.54 -14.28
C TRP A 217 12.91 10.43 -15.47
N ALA A 218 12.99 9.92 -16.70
CA ALA A 218 12.58 10.67 -17.88
C ALA A 218 11.07 11.02 -17.84
N ASN A 219 10.23 10.08 -17.41
CA ASN A 219 8.80 10.31 -17.24
C ASN A 219 8.49 11.31 -16.11
N PHE A 220 9.24 11.24 -15.01
CA PHE A 220 9.12 12.18 -13.91
C PHE A 220 9.53 13.60 -14.32
N GLU A 221 10.66 13.76 -15.00
CA GLU A 221 11.12 15.06 -15.51
C GLU A 221 10.13 15.66 -16.52
N ALA A 222 9.64 14.87 -17.47
CA ALA A 222 8.64 15.33 -18.44
C ALA A 222 7.34 15.80 -17.77
N LYS A 223 6.88 15.08 -16.73
CA LYS A 223 5.72 15.47 -15.94
C LYS A 223 5.97 16.74 -15.14
N LEU A 224 7.11 16.84 -14.47
CA LEU A 224 7.50 18.00 -13.67
C LEU A 224 7.61 19.26 -14.53
N VAL A 225 8.23 19.17 -15.71
CA VAL A 225 8.35 20.28 -16.67
C VAL A 225 6.97 20.72 -17.17
N LYS A 226 6.07 19.78 -17.46
CA LYS A 226 4.70 20.09 -17.88
C LYS A 226 3.93 20.82 -16.78
N GLU A 227 3.99 20.31 -15.54
CA GLU A 227 3.31 20.93 -14.40
C GLU A 227 3.86 22.33 -14.09
N LEU A 228 5.19 22.50 -14.11
CA LEU A 228 5.83 23.80 -13.93
C LEU A 228 5.46 24.80 -15.03
N LYS A 229 5.33 24.35 -16.28
CA LYS A 229 4.88 25.20 -17.40
C LYS A 229 3.43 25.64 -17.20
N THR A 230 2.53 24.71 -16.86
CA THR A 230 1.13 25.05 -16.57
C THR A 230 0.99 25.99 -15.38
N PHE A 231 1.77 25.76 -14.31
CA PHE A 231 1.77 26.65 -13.15
C PHE A 231 2.25 28.05 -13.51
N ARG A 232 3.31 28.15 -14.32
CA ARG A 232 3.82 29.44 -14.82
C ARG A 232 2.79 30.19 -15.67
N GLU A 233 2.07 29.49 -16.55
CA GLU A 233 1.02 30.08 -17.39
C GLU A 233 -0.12 30.63 -16.53
N VAL A 234 -0.65 29.81 -15.61
CA VAL A 234 -1.71 30.23 -14.67
C VAL A 234 -1.26 31.39 -13.78
N ALA A 235 -0.02 31.36 -13.26
CA ALA A 235 0.52 32.44 -12.45
C ALA A 235 0.64 33.75 -13.26
N SER A 236 1.04 33.67 -14.53
CA SER A 236 1.13 34.85 -15.40
C SER A 236 -0.25 35.46 -15.71
N GLU A 237 -1.27 34.63 -15.95
CA GLU A 237 -2.64 35.08 -16.19
C GLU A 237 -3.24 35.74 -14.95
N ASN A 238 -3.05 35.15 -13.77
CA ASN A 238 -3.49 35.73 -12.51
C ASN A 238 -2.80 37.07 -12.19
N LEU A 239 -1.51 37.20 -12.51
CA LEU A 239 -0.77 38.45 -12.36
C LEU A 239 -1.33 39.54 -13.29
N GLU A 240 -1.66 39.21 -14.54
CA GLU A 240 -2.25 40.14 -15.48
C GLU A 240 -3.66 40.58 -15.05
N LYS A 241 -4.49 39.64 -14.59
CA LYS A 241 -5.80 39.93 -14.02
C LYS A 241 -5.70 40.87 -12.81
N THR A 242 -4.81 40.56 -11.88
CA THR A 242 -4.56 41.40 -10.69
C THR A 242 -4.09 42.80 -11.09
N ARG A 243 -3.22 42.90 -12.09
CA ARG A 243 -2.74 44.19 -12.62
C ARG A 243 -3.88 45.02 -13.22
N ASN A 244 -4.81 44.39 -13.95
CA ASN A 244 -5.97 45.06 -14.52
C ASN A 244 -6.93 45.55 -13.44
N GLU A 245 -7.22 44.71 -12.43
CA GLU A 245 -8.05 45.09 -11.28
C GLU A 245 -7.43 46.23 -10.47
N LEU A 246 -6.11 46.23 -10.27
CA LEU A 246 -5.39 47.31 -9.60
C LEU A 246 -5.48 48.62 -10.39
N THR A 247 -5.38 48.54 -11.72
CA THR A 247 -5.51 49.71 -12.61
C THR A 247 -6.92 50.28 -12.55
N GLN A 248 -7.94 49.42 -12.53
CA GLN A 248 -9.33 49.83 -12.36
C GLN A 248 -9.54 50.49 -10.99
N THR A 249 -9.08 49.85 -9.91
CA THR A 249 -9.17 50.38 -8.53
C THR A 249 -8.49 51.75 -8.41
N LYS A 250 -7.33 51.94 -9.05
CA LYS A 250 -6.64 53.24 -9.09
C LYS A 250 -7.49 54.32 -9.78
N THR A 251 -8.20 53.95 -10.84
CA THR A 251 -9.07 54.86 -11.59
C THR A 251 -10.30 55.22 -10.76
N ASP A 252 -10.92 54.23 -10.12
CA ASP A 252 -12.07 54.43 -9.23
C ASP A 252 -11.70 55.29 -8.01
N LEU A 253 -10.50 55.09 -7.44
CA LEU A 253 -9.98 55.91 -6.34
C LEU A 253 -9.78 57.37 -6.77
N SER A 254 -9.28 57.62 -7.97
CA SER A 254 -9.13 58.98 -8.53
C SER A 254 -10.50 59.66 -8.67
N HIS A 255 -11.49 58.92 -9.17
CA HIS A 255 -12.85 59.42 -9.32
C HIS A 255 -13.52 59.68 -7.96
N LEU A 256 -13.35 58.77 -6.98
CA LEU A 256 -13.82 58.95 -5.60
C LEU A 256 -13.16 60.15 -4.93
N THR A 257 -11.86 60.36 -5.13
CA THR A 257 -11.13 61.53 -4.61
C THR A 257 -11.72 62.82 -5.18
N THR A 258 -12.04 62.84 -6.48
CA THR A 258 -12.69 63.98 -7.12
C THR A 258 -14.08 64.24 -6.55
N LYS A 259 -14.88 63.19 -6.36
CA LYS A 259 -16.21 63.27 -5.72
C LYS A 259 -16.12 63.72 -4.27
N LEU A 260 -15.17 63.20 -3.50
CA LEU A 260 -14.95 63.59 -2.11
C LEU A 260 -14.58 65.07 -2.01
N ASN A 261 -13.75 65.58 -2.91
CA ASN A 261 -13.42 67.01 -2.94
C ASN A 261 -14.64 67.90 -3.29
N LEU A 262 -15.55 67.41 -4.13
CA LEU A 262 -16.81 68.09 -4.43
C LEU A 262 -17.75 68.07 -3.22
N SER A 263 -17.96 66.90 -2.61
CA SER A 263 -18.78 66.75 -1.40
C SER A 263 -18.20 67.50 -0.21
N GLN A 264 -16.87 67.61 -0.08
CA GLN A 264 -16.22 68.41 0.96
C GLN A 264 -16.53 69.89 0.77
N LYS A 265 -16.52 70.40 -0.48
CA LYS A 265 -16.95 71.78 -0.77
C LYS A 265 -18.41 72.01 -0.43
N GLU A 266 -19.29 71.05 -0.75
CA GLU A 266 -20.71 71.12 -0.37
C GLU A 266 -20.89 71.08 1.15
N LEU A 267 -20.15 70.22 1.87
CA LEU A 267 -20.18 70.14 3.32
C LEU A 267 -19.62 71.41 3.99
N ASP A 268 -18.62 72.07 3.42
CA ASP A 268 -18.14 73.36 3.94
C ASP A 268 -19.20 74.47 3.77
N LEU A 269 -19.97 74.43 2.68
CA LEU A 269 -21.13 75.31 2.49
C LEU A 269 -22.23 75.01 3.51
N ILE A 270 -22.58 73.74 3.70
CA ILE A 270 -23.60 73.31 4.67
C ILE A 270 -23.11 73.55 6.11
N ARG A 271 -21.82 73.38 6.42
CA ARG A 271 -21.24 73.67 7.74
C ARG A 271 -21.39 75.14 8.10
N ASN A 272 -21.19 76.04 7.13
CA ASN A 272 -21.42 77.47 7.30
C ASN A 272 -22.91 77.81 7.50
N GLU A 273 -23.84 76.95 7.02
CA GLU A 273 -25.27 77.02 7.36
C GLU A 273 -25.60 76.36 8.71
N LEU A 274 -24.98 75.24 9.07
CA LEU A 274 -25.18 74.50 10.33
C LEU A 274 -24.63 75.22 11.57
N ILE A 275 -23.57 76.04 11.40
CA ILE A 275 -23.11 76.97 12.44
C ILE A 275 -24.21 77.99 12.79
N LYS A 276 -25.18 78.23 11.88
CA LYS A 276 -26.37 79.04 12.17
C LYS A 276 -27.52 78.24 12.79
N MET A 277 -27.42 76.92 12.92
CA MET A 277 -28.58 76.03 13.15
C MET A 277 -28.42 74.93 14.21
N SER A 278 -27.29 74.82 14.94
CA SER A 278 -27.11 73.73 15.94
C SER A 278 -27.34 74.20 17.38
N SER A 279 -28.61 74.41 17.72
CA SER A 279 -29.13 73.96 19.01
C SER A 279 -29.92 72.68 18.71
N ILE A 280 -29.55 71.57 19.35
CA ILE A 280 -30.39 70.40 19.75
C ILE A 280 -29.57 69.10 19.67
N ASP A 281 -29.39 68.56 20.87
CA ASP A 281 -28.87 67.25 21.24
C ASP A 281 -29.64 66.08 20.62
N ARG A 282 -28.94 64.96 20.43
CA ARG A 282 -29.56 63.63 20.41
C ARG A 282 -28.72 62.65 21.23
N THR A 283 -28.93 62.70 22.54
CA THR A 283 -28.57 61.64 23.47
C THR A 283 -29.71 60.63 23.53
N ASN A 284 -29.62 59.56 22.75
CA ASN A 284 -30.31 58.32 23.15
C ASN A 284 -29.46 57.70 24.25
N GLU A 285 -30.05 57.52 25.43
CA GLU A 285 -29.43 56.84 26.57
C GLU A 285 -28.97 55.44 26.16
N ILE A 286 -27.75 55.07 26.56
CA ILE A 286 -27.23 53.72 26.42
C ILE A 286 -28.06 52.83 27.35
N VAL A 287 -28.75 51.84 26.79
CA VAL A 287 -29.58 50.91 27.56
C VAL A 287 -28.78 49.64 27.78
N ASP A 288 -28.51 49.30 29.04
CA ASP A 288 -28.03 47.97 29.41
C ASP A 288 -29.16 46.97 29.21
N ILE A 289 -29.00 46.07 28.25
CA ILE A 289 -29.99 45.03 27.94
C ILE A 289 -29.90 43.85 28.92
N GLY A 290 -28.88 43.78 29.78
CA GLY A 290 -28.72 42.74 30.81
C GLY A 290 -28.48 41.33 30.28
N GLN A 291 -28.26 41.17 28.97
CA GLN A 291 -28.07 39.89 28.29
C GLN A 291 -27.14 40.04 27.08
N MET A 292 -26.67 38.91 26.53
CA MET A 292 -25.89 38.94 25.28
C MET A 292 -26.78 39.41 24.11
N PRO A 293 -26.27 40.30 23.23
CA PRO A 293 -27.05 40.81 22.11
C PRO A 293 -27.41 39.68 21.14
N THR A 294 -28.67 39.66 20.69
CA THR A 294 -29.19 38.67 19.73
C THR A 294 -29.39 39.26 18.34
N SER A 295 -29.22 40.58 18.20
CA SER A 295 -29.46 41.30 16.96
C SER A 295 -28.69 42.61 16.87
N CYS A 296 -28.63 43.19 15.66
CA CYS A 296 -28.14 44.55 15.45
C CYS A 296 -29.00 45.60 16.17
N ALA A 297 -30.28 45.33 16.43
CA ALA A 297 -31.12 46.23 17.22
C ALA A 297 -30.68 46.26 18.69
N ASP A 298 -30.27 45.11 19.24
CA ASP A 298 -29.73 45.03 20.60
C ASP A 298 -28.39 45.78 20.70
N LEU A 299 -27.50 45.55 19.72
CA LEU A 299 -26.22 46.26 19.65
C LEU A 299 -26.42 47.78 19.55
N GLU A 300 -27.37 48.25 18.75
CA GLU A 300 -27.66 49.68 18.65
C GLU A 300 -28.17 50.27 19.98
N LYS A 301 -29.03 49.55 20.71
CA LYS A 301 -29.50 49.94 22.05
C LYS A 301 -28.36 49.98 23.07
N MET A 302 -27.39 49.07 22.94
CA MET A 302 -26.14 49.06 23.72
C MET A 302 -25.18 50.21 23.33
N GLY A 303 -25.54 51.03 22.35
CA GLY A 303 -24.75 52.20 21.93
C GLY A 303 -23.82 51.96 20.75
N HIS A 304 -23.89 50.81 20.08
CA HIS A 304 -23.14 50.60 18.83
C HIS A 304 -23.71 51.46 17.71
N LYS A 305 -22.87 52.35 17.15
CA LYS A 305 -23.26 53.30 16.09
C LYS A 305 -22.47 53.13 14.79
N LEU A 306 -21.43 52.30 14.79
CA LEU A 306 -20.59 52.04 13.63
C LEU A 306 -20.98 50.72 12.97
N SER A 307 -21.31 50.78 11.68
CA SER A 307 -21.63 49.58 10.89
C SER A 307 -20.43 48.64 10.81
N GLY A 308 -20.66 47.34 10.85
CA GLY A 308 -19.59 46.34 10.91
C GLY A 308 -20.06 44.92 11.15
N PHE A 309 -19.11 44.00 11.30
CA PHE A 309 -19.38 42.61 11.66
C PHE A 309 -19.39 42.45 13.18
N PHE A 310 -20.41 41.78 13.70
CA PHE A 310 -20.60 41.55 15.12
C PHE A 310 -20.99 40.10 15.39
N SER A 311 -20.52 39.56 16.51
CA SER A 311 -20.98 38.28 17.04
C SER A 311 -22.24 38.50 17.88
N VAL A 312 -23.30 37.76 17.60
CA VAL A 312 -24.57 37.80 18.34
C VAL A 312 -24.97 36.39 18.77
N ARG A 313 -25.67 36.31 19.90
CA ARG A 313 -26.19 35.05 20.42
C ARG A 313 -27.30 34.54 19.50
N GLY A 314 -27.06 33.41 18.84
CA GLY A 314 -28.07 32.66 18.10
C GLY A 314 -28.85 31.69 18.98
N SER A 315 -29.66 30.84 18.34
CA SER A 315 -30.54 29.88 19.04
C SER A 315 -29.79 28.75 19.77
N LYS A 316 -28.66 28.31 19.23
CA LYS A 316 -27.77 27.26 19.81
C LYS A 316 -26.28 27.62 19.74
N LYS A 317 -25.94 28.54 18.86
CA LYS A 317 -24.57 28.84 18.41
C LYS A 317 -24.39 30.35 18.36
N MET A 318 -23.14 30.79 18.38
CA MET A 318 -22.82 32.18 18.13
C MET A 318 -22.89 32.44 16.61
N GLU A 319 -23.53 33.54 16.23
CA GLU A 319 -23.73 33.93 14.84
C GLU A 319 -22.92 35.20 14.54
N MET A 320 -22.44 35.29 13.29
CA MET A 320 -21.84 36.50 12.75
C MET A 320 -22.86 37.22 11.90
N VAL A 321 -23.11 38.48 12.24
CA VAL A 321 -24.01 39.36 11.50
C VAL A 321 -23.27 40.63 11.07
N TYR A 322 -23.62 41.17 9.92
CA TYR A 322 -23.25 42.51 9.53
C TYR A 322 -24.37 43.47 9.92
N CYS A 323 -24.05 44.44 10.78
CA CYS A 323 -24.96 45.48 11.20
C CYS A 323 -24.72 46.75 10.41
N ASN A 324 -25.79 47.31 9.85
CA ASN A 324 -25.80 48.59 9.16
C ASN A 324 -26.62 49.61 9.95
N PHE A 325 -25.95 50.60 10.56
CA PHE A 325 -26.58 51.62 11.42
C PHE A 325 -26.87 52.94 10.70
N TYR A 326 -26.79 52.99 9.37
CA TYR A 326 -27.17 54.20 8.62
C TYR A 326 -28.70 54.37 8.57
N SER A 327 -29.20 55.58 8.86
CA SER A 327 -30.61 55.92 9.08
C SER A 327 -31.60 55.65 7.92
N ASN A 328 -31.12 55.24 6.74
CA ASN A 328 -31.89 55.23 5.48
C ASN A 328 -31.93 53.85 4.77
N GLN A 329 -31.68 52.75 5.47
CA GLN A 329 -31.58 51.42 4.85
C GLN A 329 -32.66 50.45 5.39
N ASN A 330 -33.29 49.70 4.47
CA ASN A 330 -34.32 48.71 4.79
C ASN A 330 -33.74 47.42 5.42
N GLU A 331 -32.43 47.17 5.27
CA GLU A 331 -31.76 45.96 5.75
C GLU A 331 -30.70 46.32 6.81
N LYS A 332 -31.14 46.40 8.07
CA LYS A 332 -30.29 46.74 9.23
C LYS A 332 -29.34 45.61 9.63
N GLN A 333 -29.72 44.37 9.36
CA GLN A 333 -28.98 43.18 9.76
C GLN A 333 -28.91 42.22 8.58
N LYS A 334 -27.69 41.78 8.26
CA LYS A 334 -27.43 40.71 7.30
C LYS A 334 -26.72 39.57 8.00
N TRP A 335 -27.30 38.37 7.96
CA TRP A 335 -26.64 37.17 8.49
C TRP A 335 -25.47 36.78 7.60
N ILE A 336 -24.31 36.50 8.20
CA ILE A 336 -23.07 36.17 7.50
C ILE A 336 -22.72 34.70 7.67
N GLY A 337 -22.90 34.15 8.87
CA GLY A 337 -22.56 32.77 9.15
C GLY A 337 -22.55 32.47 10.65
N TYR A 338 -21.96 31.34 11.00
CA TYR A 338 -21.65 30.99 12.39
C TYR A 338 -20.22 31.40 12.75
N THR A 339 -19.99 31.70 14.02
CA THR A 339 -18.63 31.78 14.57
C THR A 339 -18.49 30.70 15.64
N ASP A 340 -17.48 29.86 15.48
CA ASP A 340 -17.19 28.80 16.44
C ASP A 340 -16.47 29.42 17.64
N VAL A 341 -17.11 29.38 18.81
CA VAL A 341 -16.57 29.87 20.07
C VAL A 341 -16.56 28.71 21.05
N LYS A 342 -15.37 28.34 21.51
CA LYS A 342 -15.16 27.25 22.47
C LYS A 342 -14.79 27.86 23.81
N SER A 343 -15.50 27.50 24.87
CA SER A 343 -15.23 28.04 26.21
C SER A 343 -13.96 27.46 26.85
N ALA A 344 -13.57 26.25 26.44
CA ALA A 344 -12.24 25.69 26.66
C ALA A 344 -11.90 24.67 25.56
N PRO A 345 -10.61 24.44 25.24
CA PRO A 345 -10.20 23.36 24.36
C PRO A 345 -10.57 21.99 24.97
N VAL A 346 -11.09 21.09 24.13
CA VAL A 346 -11.38 19.70 24.49
C VAL A 346 -10.92 18.81 23.36
N HIS A 347 -9.78 18.16 23.55
CA HIS A 347 -9.24 17.21 22.60
C HIS A 347 -8.26 16.25 23.25
N PHE A 348 -8.20 15.04 22.72
CA PHE A 348 -7.27 14.02 23.19
C PHE A 348 -6.71 13.20 22.03
N TYR A 349 -5.52 12.65 22.27
CA TYR A 349 -4.90 11.60 21.47
C TYR A 349 -4.20 10.64 22.43
N VAL A 350 -4.74 9.43 22.52
CA VAL A 350 -4.30 8.40 23.46
C VAL A 350 -3.89 7.14 22.71
N GLN A 351 -2.91 6.43 23.27
CA GLN A 351 -2.30 5.26 22.67
C GLN A 351 -2.20 4.13 23.69
N ARG A 352 -2.27 2.90 23.19
CA ARG A 352 -1.82 1.73 23.93
C ARG A 352 -0.29 1.71 23.96
N SER A 353 0.29 0.90 24.85
CA SER A 353 1.72 0.55 24.83
C SER A 353 1.97 -0.96 24.73
N SER A 354 0.90 -1.73 24.58
CA SER A 354 0.92 -3.20 24.52
C SER A 354 -0.39 -3.72 23.94
N SER A 355 -0.33 -4.89 23.30
CA SER A 355 -1.50 -5.54 22.73
C SER A 355 -2.62 -5.74 23.75
N PHE A 356 -3.87 -5.74 23.28
CA PHE A 356 -5.06 -5.85 24.13
C PHE A 356 -6.07 -6.83 23.53
N ASN A 357 -6.55 -7.79 24.32
CA ASN A 357 -7.45 -8.86 23.88
C ASN A 357 -8.67 -9.05 24.79
N THR A 358 -8.86 -8.20 25.82
CA THR A 358 -9.97 -8.40 26.76
C THR A 358 -11.29 -7.91 26.15
N MET A 359 -12.23 -8.85 26.00
CA MET A 359 -13.56 -8.56 25.49
C MET A 359 -14.50 -7.96 26.54
N GLY A 360 -15.49 -7.19 26.06
CA GLY A 360 -16.62 -6.78 26.90
C GLY A 360 -16.32 -5.65 27.90
N ILE A 361 -15.14 -5.04 27.82
CA ILE A 361 -14.74 -3.91 28.67
C ILE A 361 -14.24 -2.74 27.81
N PRO A 362 -14.37 -1.49 28.30
CA PRO A 362 -13.70 -0.35 27.69
C PRO A 362 -12.19 -0.57 27.58
N ILE A 363 -11.62 -0.23 26.43
CA ILE A 363 -10.17 -0.33 26.19
C ILE A 363 -9.46 0.77 27.00
N PRO A 364 -8.60 0.42 27.99
CA PRO A 364 -7.82 1.40 28.72
C PRO A 364 -6.62 1.87 27.89
N TRP A 365 -6.15 3.08 28.16
CA TRP A 365 -5.05 3.73 27.45
C TRP A 365 -3.85 3.92 28.36
N ASP A 366 -2.66 3.70 27.82
CA ASP A 366 -1.42 3.72 28.60
C ASP A 366 -0.71 5.08 28.47
N VAL A 367 -0.85 5.73 27.31
CA VAL A 367 -0.17 6.98 26.98
C VAL A 367 -1.17 8.02 26.51
N ALA A 368 -1.13 9.22 27.10
CA ALA A 368 -1.79 10.41 26.55
C ALA A 368 -0.74 11.33 25.93
N VAL A 369 -0.73 11.41 24.60
CA VAL A 369 0.09 12.38 23.86
C VAL A 369 -0.46 13.79 24.06
N VAL A 370 -1.79 13.92 24.05
CA VAL A 370 -2.52 15.12 24.49
C VAL A 370 -3.85 14.70 25.11
N ASN A 371 -4.29 15.44 26.12
CA ASN A 371 -5.60 15.27 26.78
C ASN A 371 -6.05 16.60 27.39
N GLU A 372 -6.19 17.62 26.56
CA GLU A 372 -6.58 18.94 27.02
C GLU A 372 -8.08 18.99 27.34
N GLY A 373 -8.43 19.59 28.48
CA GLY A 373 -9.76 19.53 29.07
C GLY A 373 -10.01 18.31 29.96
N ASN A 374 -9.04 17.38 30.08
CA ASN A 374 -9.11 16.18 30.92
C ASN A 374 -10.39 15.36 30.72
N ALA A 375 -10.87 15.29 29.48
CA ALA A 375 -12.13 14.63 29.13
C ALA A 375 -11.96 13.13 28.85
N MET A 376 -10.74 12.67 28.53
CA MET A 376 -10.42 11.25 28.41
C MET A 376 -9.85 10.72 29.72
N ASP A 377 -10.50 9.73 30.33
CA ASP A 377 -9.94 8.96 31.44
C ASP A 377 -9.21 7.72 30.89
N LEU A 378 -7.90 7.72 31.04
CA LEU A 378 -7.01 6.66 30.55
C LEU A 378 -7.29 5.31 31.21
N THR A 379 -7.58 5.31 32.52
CA THR A 379 -7.74 4.07 33.28
C THR A 379 -9.07 3.41 32.96
N THR A 380 -10.14 4.20 32.84
CA THR A 380 -11.46 3.66 32.48
C THR A 380 -11.66 3.53 30.98
N GLY A 381 -10.79 4.12 30.15
CA GLY A 381 -10.89 4.09 28.69
C GLY A 381 -12.01 4.97 28.11
N LYS A 382 -12.62 5.83 28.95
CA LYS A 382 -13.85 6.56 28.62
C LYS A 382 -13.58 8.05 28.42
N PHE A 383 -14.03 8.56 27.28
CA PHE A 383 -14.25 9.98 27.10
C PHE A 383 -15.55 10.40 27.78
N THR A 384 -15.56 11.51 28.51
CA THR A 384 -16.75 12.13 29.08
C THR A 384 -16.89 13.55 28.54
N ALA A 385 -17.98 13.84 27.83
CA ALA A 385 -18.22 15.14 27.23
C ALA A 385 -18.37 16.23 28.32
N PRO A 386 -17.46 17.22 28.40
CA PRO A 386 -17.54 18.24 29.44
C PRO A 386 -18.68 19.24 29.19
N ARG A 387 -19.09 19.39 27.93
CA ARG A 387 -20.11 20.35 27.48
C ARG A 387 -20.94 19.79 26.32
N PRO A 388 -22.17 20.28 26.12
CA PRO A 388 -22.97 19.90 24.97
C PRO A 388 -22.32 20.41 23.67
N GLY A 389 -22.37 19.62 22.61
CA GLY A 389 -21.79 20.00 21.33
C GLY A 389 -21.54 18.84 20.39
N ILE A 390 -20.93 19.16 19.24
CA ILE A 390 -20.55 18.19 18.22
C ILE A 390 -19.10 17.79 18.43
N TYR A 391 -18.85 16.49 18.57
CA TYR A 391 -17.54 15.91 18.78
C TYR A 391 -17.20 14.97 17.63
N PHE A 392 -15.94 15.01 17.21
CA PHE A 392 -15.38 14.04 16.28
C PHE A 392 -14.54 13.02 17.05
N PHE A 393 -14.62 11.76 16.64
CA PHE A 393 -13.82 10.67 17.16
C PHE A 393 -13.24 9.83 16.01
N SER A 394 -11.99 9.39 16.17
CA SER A 394 -11.32 8.48 15.23
C SER A 394 -10.45 7.48 15.97
N PHE A 395 -10.58 6.22 15.57
CA PHE A 395 -9.85 5.08 16.09
C PHE A 395 -9.09 4.38 14.95
N THR A 396 -7.87 3.97 15.25
CA THR A 396 -7.10 3.04 14.44
C THR A 396 -6.50 1.97 15.34
N GLY A 397 -6.52 0.73 14.88
CA GLY A 397 -5.80 -0.38 15.49
C GLY A 397 -5.42 -1.42 14.45
N LEU A 398 -4.58 -2.36 14.85
CA LEU A 398 -4.25 -3.53 14.05
C LEU A 398 -4.82 -4.78 14.73
N ALA A 399 -5.63 -5.55 14.02
CA ALA A 399 -6.02 -6.88 14.46
C ALA A 399 -4.87 -7.86 14.17
N GLU A 400 -4.44 -8.58 15.19
CA GLU A 400 -3.50 -9.70 15.08
C GLU A 400 -4.23 -10.99 15.39
N PHE A 401 -3.96 -11.99 14.55
CA PHE A 401 -4.49 -13.33 14.69
C PHE A 401 -3.34 -14.34 14.75
N PRO A 402 -3.46 -15.41 15.56
CA PRO A 402 -2.53 -16.53 15.49
C PRO A 402 -2.47 -17.10 14.08
N ALA A 403 -1.33 -17.71 13.73
CA ALA A 403 -1.22 -18.43 12.47
C ALA A 403 -2.22 -19.59 12.43
N SER A 404 -3.11 -19.60 11.44
CA SER A 404 -4.13 -20.62 11.24
C SER A 404 -4.15 -21.07 9.79
N SER A 405 -4.38 -22.36 9.55
CA SER A 405 -4.36 -22.96 8.21
C SER A 405 -5.74 -23.17 7.59
N SER A 406 -6.85 -22.83 8.29
CA SER A 406 -8.20 -22.99 7.72
C SER A 406 -9.37 -22.36 8.51
N SER A 407 -9.19 -21.93 9.76
CA SER A 407 -10.31 -21.36 10.54
C SER A 407 -10.53 -19.88 10.21
N LEU A 408 -11.79 -19.51 10.01
CA LEU A 408 -12.22 -18.12 9.93
C LEU A 408 -11.99 -17.45 11.29
N VAL A 409 -11.13 -16.43 11.32
CA VAL A 409 -10.86 -15.61 12.51
C VAL A 409 -11.45 -14.23 12.32
N ARG A 410 -11.96 -13.63 13.40
CA ARG A 410 -12.59 -12.32 13.34
C ARG A 410 -12.27 -11.51 14.58
N LEU A 411 -12.13 -10.20 14.40
CA LEU A 411 -12.02 -9.26 15.50
C LEU A 411 -12.88 -8.04 15.20
N ALA A 412 -13.67 -7.62 16.19
CA ALA A 412 -14.50 -6.43 16.11
C ALA A 412 -14.22 -5.47 17.26
N VAL A 413 -13.95 -4.21 16.93
CA VAL A 413 -13.92 -3.11 17.91
C VAL A 413 -15.12 -2.23 17.67
N ALA A 414 -15.96 -2.11 18.70
CA ALA A 414 -17.16 -1.30 18.67
C ALA A 414 -16.95 0.01 19.42
N VAL A 415 -17.60 1.06 18.94
CA VAL A 415 -17.78 2.31 19.68
C VAL A 415 -19.10 2.28 20.45
N TYR A 416 -19.05 2.78 21.67
CA TYR A 416 -20.20 2.87 22.56
C TYR A 416 -20.48 4.32 22.93
N TRP A 417 -21.75 4.66 23.04
CA TRP A 417 -22.24 5.92 23.59
C TRP A 417 -23.26 5.60 24.68
N ASN A 418 -22.94 5.97 25.92
CA ASN A 418 -23.79 5.73 27.10
C ASN A 418 -24.29 4.27 27.26
N GLY A 419 -23.54 3.29 26.76
CA GLY A 419 -23.87 1.87 26.84
C GLY A 419 -24.49 1.31 25.56
N ASP A 420 -24.91 2.17 24.64
CA ASP A 420 -25.43 1.76 23.33
C ASP A 420 -24.29 1.65 22.32
N ARG A 421 -24.22 0.51 21.62
CA ARG A 421 -23.27 0.32 20.53
C ARG A 421 -23.70 1.14 19.31
N LEU A 422 -22.82 2.05 18.86
CA LEU A 422 -23.10 2.90 17.69
C LEU A 422 -22.65 2.31 16.37
N GLY A 423 -21.55 1.56 16.39
CA GLY A 423 -20.91 1.03 15.20
C GLY A 423 -19.69 0.21 15.57
N ALA A 424 -19.10 -0.48 14.60
CA ALA A 424 -17.90 -1.27 14.82
C ALA A 424 -17.03 -1.32 13.56
N GLY A 425 -15.72 -1.31 13.76
CA GLY A 425 -14.78 -1.87 12.79
C GLY A 425 -14.78 -3.39 12.93
N PHE A 426 -14.77 -4.11 11.81
CA PHE A 426 -14.83 -5.56 11.77
C PHE A 426 -13.82 -6.09 10.75
N VAL A 427 -12.99 -7.03 11.18
CA VAL A 427 -12.05 -7.75 10.33
C VAL A 427 -12.39 -9.24 10.41
N GLU A 428 -12.33 -9.89 9.26
CA GLU A 428 -12.46 -11.33 9.12
C GLU A 428 -11.38 -11.82 8.17
N GLU A 429 -10.63 -12.84 8.59
CA GLU A 429 -9.51 -13.39 7.86
C GLU A 429 -9.56 -14.92 7.88
N SER A 430 -8.83 -15.55 6.96
CA SER A 430 -8.62 -17.00 6.93
C SER A 430 -7.21 -17.29 6.43
N ASN A 431 -6.68 -18.46 6.80
CA ASN A 431 -5.31 -18.85 6.45
C ASN A 431 -4.25 -17.84 6.94
N THR A 432 -4.46 -17.30 8.14
CA THR A 432 -3.61 -16.27 8.73
C THR A 432 -2.17 -16.75 8.93
N LEU A 433 -1.22 -15.88 8.64
CA LEU A 433 0.21 -16.13 8.85
C LEU A 433 0.69 -15.45 10.14
N GLU A 434 1.79 -15.96 10.70
CA GLU A 434 2.44 -15.30 11.84
C GLU A 434 2.90 -13.88 11.45
N ASN A 435 2.65 -12.90 12.32
CA ASN A 435 2.88 -11.46 12.08
C ASN A 435 2.01 -10.84 10.97
N GLN A 436 0.90 -11.47 10.60
CA GLN A 436 -0.09 -10.85 9.73
C GLN A 436 -1.04 -9.97 10.56
N ASN A 437 -1.00 -8.67 10.29
CA ASN A 437 -1.86 -7.68 10.94
C ASN A 437 -2.84 -7.07 9.93
N SER A 438 -4.10 -6.93 10.34
CA SER A 438 -5.16 -6.35 9.50
C SER A 438 -5.70 -5.06 10.13
N PRO A 439 -5.81 -3.95 9.37
CA PRO A 439 -6.20 -2.66 9.94
C PRO A 439 -7.67 -2.61 10.33
N LEU A 440 -7.93 -2.08 11.51
CA LEU A 440 -9.25 -1.69 12.01
C LEU A 440 -9.29 -0.18 12.15
N ASN A 441 -10.35 0.42 11.63
CA ASN A 441 -10.57 1.85 11.78
C ASN A 441 -12.05 2.13 12.04
N PHE A 442 -12.30 3.23 12.74
CA PHE A 442 -13.63 3.76 12.94
C PHE A 442 -13.56 5.26 13.08
N GLN A 443 -14.55 5.97 12.54
CA GLN A 443 -14.70 7.40 12.75
C GLN A 443 -16.17 7.75 12.93
N SER A 444 -16.46 8.73 13.79
CA SER A 444 -17.82 9.23 13.98
C SER A 444 -17.83 10.68 14.39
N THR A 445 -18.95 11.33 14.08
CA THR A 445 -19.28 12.65 14.58
C THR A 445 -20.57 12.55 15.37
N LEU A 446 -20.52 12.90 16.66
CA LEU A 446 -21.62 12.73 17.61
C LEU A 446 -22.03 14.06 18.20
N ASN A 447 -23.34 14.28 18.32
CA ASN A 447 -23.88 15.39 19.10
C ASN A 447 -24.09 14.91 20.53
N LEU A 448 -23.18 15.29 21.43
CA LEU A 448 -23.13 14.83 22.81
C LEU A 448 -23.71 15.88 23.76
N LYS A 449 -24.34 15.41 24.83
CA LYS A 449 -24.69 16.23 25.99
C LYS A 449 -23.56 16.21 27.01
N LYS A 450 -23.59 17.17 27.93
CA LYS A 450 -22.70 17.15 29.10
C LYS A 450 -22.85 15.82 29.86
N ASN A 451 -21.71 15.22 30.20
CA ASN A 451 -21.54 13.93 30.86
C ASN A 451 -21.86 12.70 30.01
N ASP A 452 -22.19 12.84 28.73
CA ASP A 452 -22.25 11.68 27.85
C ASP A 452 -20.88 11.02 27.74
N GLN A 453 -20.86 9.68 27.77
CA GLN A 453 -19.64 8.89 27.72
C GLN A 453 -19.50 8.17 26.39
N VAL A 454 -18.28 8.20 25.84
CA VAL A 454 -17.90 7.49 24.61
C VAL A 454 -16.66 6.64 24.86
N TRP A 455 -16.66 5.39 24.41
CA TRP A 455 -15.49 4.51 24.51
C TRP A 455 -15.45 3.46 23.40
N LEU A 456 -14.34 2.76 23.33
CA LEU A 456 -14.12 1.62 22.45
C LEU A 456 -14.04 0.34 23.24
N GLN A 457 -14.51 -0.76 22.67
CA GLN A 457 -14.53 -2.08 23.30
C GLN A 457 -14.36 -3.18 22.25
N ILE A 458 -13.63 -4.24 22.60
CA ILE A 458 -13.62 -5.47 21.78
C ILE A 458 -14.93 -6.22 22.03
N ASP A 459 -15.73 -6.33 20.96
CA ASP A 459 -17.08 -6.89 21.01
C ASP A 459 -17.16 -8.33 20.49
N ALA A 460 -16.23 -8.71 19.62
CA ALA A 460 -16.16 -10.06 19.08
C ALA A 460 -14.71 -10.45 18.79
N VAL A 461 -14.33 -11.64 19.21
CA VAL A 461 -13.14 -12.37 18.78
C VAL A 461 -13.54 -13.80 18.39
N THR A 462 -12.72 -14.49 17.60
CA THR A 462 -12.85 -15.94 17.38
C THR A 462 -12.14 -16.72 18.48
N SER A 463 -10.94 -16.27 18.89
CA SER A 463 -10.10 -16.93 19.89
C SER A 463 -9.61 -15.93 20.95
N GLY A 464 -9.27 -16.41 22.14
CA GLY A 464 -8.68 -15.56 23.19
C GLY A 464 -7.28 -15.04 22.87
N ASP A 465 -6.65 -15.59 21.83
CA ASP A 465 -5.35 -15.17 21.33
C ASP A 465 -5.49 -14.08 20.23
N ASP A 466 -6.70 -13.79 19.75
CA ASP A 466 -6.95 -12.68 18.84
C ASP A 466 -6.82 -11.37 19.62
N SER A 467 -6.06 -10.40 19.10
CA SER A 467 -5.76 -9.18 19.85
C SER A 467 -5.74 -7.94 18.97
N LEU A 468 -5.93 -6.78 19.61
CA LEU A 468 -5.45 -5.53 19.07
C LEU A 468 -3.96 -5.46 19.29
N TYR A 469 -3.19 -5.60 18.22
CA TYR A 469 -1.76 -5.53 18.24
C TYR A 469 -1.26 -4.13 18.58
N ASP A 470 -0.27 -4.08 19.45
CA ASP A 470 0.47 -2.86 19.71
C ASP A 470 1.89 -3.16 20.19
N ASP A 471 2.81 -2.28 19.83
CA ASP A 471 4.22 -2.36 20.21
C ASP A 471 4.82 -0.96 20.40
N ALA A 472 6.15 -0.85 20.36
CA ALA A 472 6.85 0.43 20.50
C ALA A 472 6.51 1.48 19.42
N PHE A 473 5.82 1.11 18.34
CA PHE A 473 5.36 2.01 17.29
C PHE A 473 3.93 2.53 17.49
N HIS A 474 3.20 2.08 18.52
CA HIS A 474 1.87 2.59 18.90
C HIS A 474 0.83 2.56 17.75
N TYR A 475 0.51 1.37 17.25
CA TYR A 475 -0.46 1.13 16.19
C TYR A 475 -1.92 1.26 16.65
N THR A 476 -2.18 1.05 17.94
CA THR A 476 -3.54 1.13 18.51
C THR A 476 -3.74 2.45 19.24
N HIS A 477 -4.55 3.34 18.66
CA HIS A 477 -4.71 4.70 19.16
C HIS A 477 -6.12 5.26 18.91
N PHE A 478 -6.53 6.19 19.77
CA PHE A 478 -7.83 6.84 19.73
C PHE A 478 -7.69 8.35 19.89
N THR A 479 -8.42 9.10 19.07
CA THR A 479 -8.45 10.57 19.14
C THR A 479 -9.88 11.08 19.10
N GLY A 480 -10.09 12.22 19.74
CA GLY A 480 -11.32 12.97 19.59
C GLY A 480 -11.15 14.43 19.98
N PHE A 481 -12.01 15.27 19.42
CA PHE A 481 -12.01 16.71 19.68
C PHE A 481 -13.40 17.32 19.47
N VAL A 482 -13.65 18.43 20.15
CA VAL A 482 -14.85 19.24 19.94
C VAL A 482 -14.75 19.98 18.61
N LEU A 483 -15.68 19.70 17.70
CA LEU A 483 -15.85 20.45 16.46
C LEU A 483 -16.54 21.78 16.75
N GLU A 484 -17.62 21.72 17.52
CA GLU A 484 -18.49 22.85 17.79
C GLU A 484 -19.13 22.71 19.17
N GLU A 485 -19.11 23.78 19.96
CA GLU A 485 -19.74 23.84 21.28
C GLU A 485 -21.17 24.41 21.17
N GLU A 486 -22.12 23.84 21.91
CA GLU A 486 -23.43 24.47 22.11
C GLU A 486 -23.31 25.47 23.27
N ILE A 487 -23.16 26.75 22.90
CA ILE A 487 -22.71 27.83 23.79
C ILE A 487 -23.82 28.32 24.74
N VAL A 488 -25.08 28.01 24.42
CA VAL A 488 -26.25 28.61 25.10
C VAL A 488 -26.38 28.19 26.56
N ASP A 489 -25.92 26.97 26.90
CA ASP A 489 -25.89 26.47 28.28
C ASP A 489 -24.56 26.79 28.99
N SER A 490 -23.52 27.20 28.26
CA SER A 490 -22.17 27.49 28.79
C SER A 490 -22.00 28.94 29.28
N LEU A 491 -22.87 29.85 28.83
CA LEU A 491 -22.75 31.31 29.06
C LEU A 491 -23.84 31.89 29.98
N ILE A 492 -24.68 31.03 30.58
CA ILE A 492 -25.60 31.35 31.68
C ILE A 492 -24.96 30.84 32.97
#